data_AF-A0A6N7XZC6-F1
#
_entry.id   AF-A0A6N7XZC6-F1
#
_cell.length_a   1.000
_cell.length_b   1.000
_cell.length_c   1.000
_cell.angle_alpha   90.00
_cell.angle_beta   90.00
_cell.angle_gamma   90.00
#
_symmetry.space_group_name_H-M   'P 1'
#
loop_
_entity.id
_entity.type
_entity.pdbx_description
1 polymer ?
#
loop_
_entity_poly.entity_id
_entity_poly.type
_entity_poly.pdbx_seq_one_letter_code
_entity_poly.pdbx_strand_id
1 'polypeptide(L)'
;MKNMEFEKFVENVKETIKDYLPMEYENAIVDLYPHEKLNESYLGMTVRNENQNISPTINLNMFYEQLQRGQFNLDQIMEQMAEVVQMTPMSVHMGLFTDYDFAKHNLFIRVSDADRNQEMLSNVPHTRVENLAITYHVLIESGAGGIASSIVNNDMMKLFGVSKEQLHIDALNSSPRLFPAHIDSLNTMMENMARRDMRAAGVPEQEIEMMIKEMSQDMAVPLTIVTNEQTMDGAAVLFYPGYMDLIGEQLKGDYYILPSSVHEMLVLPDDGGMTSHELKAMVVAVNNTEVQPAEKLADEVYHYDTRDKIFEKATAFEERQKAKGKEQTMPDKKEPNKSQPVHKPKHKANDMSL
;
A
#
# COMPACT_ATOMS: atom_id res chain seq x y z
N MET A 1 -0.38 -38.88 6.33
CA MET A 1 -0.56 -39.23 4.91
C MET A 1 0.43 -38.39 4.13
N LYS A 2 1.27 -39.01 3.28
CA LYS A 2 2.34 -38.33 2.53
C LYS A 2 1.74 -37.48 1.40
N ASN A 3 2.27 -36.26 1.23
CA ASN A 3 2.12 -35.30 0.13
C ASN A 3 1.21 -35.79 -1.02
N MET A 4 -0.08 -35.43 -0.95
CA MET A 4 -0.90 -35.38 -2.15
C MET A 4 -0.35 -34.26 -3.03
N GLU A 5 -0.05 -34.52 -4.30
CA GLU A 5 0.35 -33.49 -5.27
C GLU A 5 -0.79 -32.49 -5.49
N PHE A 6 -0.48 -31.21 -5.74
CA PHE A 6 -1.50 -30.16 -5.90
C PHE A 6 -2.52 -30.50 -6.99
N GLU A 7 -2.07 -31.04 -8.13
CA GLU A 7 -2.94 -31.45 -9.22
C GLU A 7 -3.97 -32.51 -8.79
N LYS A 8 -3.55 -33.47 -7.97
CA LYS A 8 -4.44 -34.52 -7.42
C LYS A 8 -5.44 -33.96 -6.42
N PHE A 9 -5.02 -32.97 -5.63
CA PHE A 9 -5.91 -32.24 -4.74
C PHE A 9 -7.00 -31.53 -5.55
N VAL A 10 -6.61 -30.77 -6.59
CA VAL A 10 -7.54 -30.03 -7.44
C VAL A 10 -8.53 -30.97 -8.15
N GLU A 11 -8.04 -32.10 -8.69
CA GLU A 11 -8.89 -33.11 -9.34
C GLU A 11 -9.90 -33.69 -8.36
N ASN A 12 -9.44 -34.13 -7.18
CA ASN A 12 -10.32 -34.67 -6.15
C ASN A 12 -11.38 -33.66 -5.70
N VAL A 13 -10.98 -32.41 -5.42
CA VAL A 13 -11.91 -31.34 -5.02
C VAL A 13 -12.95 -31.11 -6.10
N LYS A 14 -12.53 -30.98 -7.37
CA LYS A 14 -13.44 -30.75 -8.50
C LYS A 14 -14.49 -31.86 -8.65
N GLU A 15 -14.08 -33.11 -8.44
CA GLU A 15 -14.97 -34.27 -8.57
C GLU A 15 -15.94 -34.42 -7.40
N THR A 16 -15.54 -34.04 -6.19
CA THR A 16 -16.28 -34.36 -4.95
C THR A 16 -16.97 -33.18 -4.28
N ILE A 17 -16.66 -31.92 -4.65
CA ILE A 17 -17.21 -30.73 -3.95
C ILE A 17 -18.74 -30.68 -3.92
N LYS A 18 -19.41 -31.24 -4.93
CA LYS A 18 -20.88 -31.30 -5.00
C LYS A 18 -21.48 -32.20 -3.92
N ASP A 19 -20.76 -33.22 -3.46
CA ASP A 19 -21.23 -34.13 -2.42
C ASP A 19 -21.32 -33.46 -1.04
N TYR A 20 -20.64 -32.33 -0.88
CA TYR A 20 -20.65 -31.50 0.33
C TYR A 20 -21.65 -30.33 0.23
N LEU A 21 -22.36 -30.20 -0.89
CA LEU A 21 -23.28 -29.10 -1.16
C LEU A 21 -24.76 -29.54 -1.12
N PRO A 22 -25.70 -28.62 -0.84
CA PRO A 22 -27.12 -28.92 -0.90
C PRO A 22 -27.59 -29.34 -2.30
N MET A 23 -28.75 -30.01 -2.36
CA MET A 23 -29.33 -30.56 -3.59
C MET A 23 -29.48 -29.54 -4.75
N GLU A 24 -29.60 -28.25 -4.45
CA GLU A 24 -29.65 -27.20 -5.48
C GLU A 24 -28.36 -27.06 -6.31
N TYR A 25 -27.24 -27.61 -5.85
CA TYR A 25 -25.96 -27.62 -6.56
C TYR A 25 -25.67 -28.95 -7.30
N GLU A 26 -26.62 -29.89 -7.34
CA GLU A 26 -26.45 -31.19 -8.04
C GLU A 26 -25.99 -30.98 -9.49
N ASN A 27 -26.63 -30.05 -10.20
CA ASN A 27 -26.29 -29.67 -11.58
C ASN A 27 -25.35 -28.45 -11.67
N ALA A 28 -24.67 -28.07 -10.58
CA ALA A 28 -23.79 -26.90 -10.60
C ALA A 28 -22.64 -27.04 -11.60
N ILE A 29 -22.24 -25.92 -12.17
CA ILE A 29 -21.04 -25.82 -13.01
C ILE A 29 -19.86 -25.53 -12.08
N VAL A 30 -18.78 -26.32 -12.25
CA VAL A 30 -17.52 -26.15 -11.51
C VAL A 30 -16.46 -25.68 -12.49
N ASP A 31 -16.08 -24.42 -12.37
CA ASP A 31 -15.08 -23.77 -13.22
C ASP A 31 -13.78 -23.55 -12.45
N LEU A 32 -12.65 -23.80 -13.12
CA LEU A 32 -11.30 -23.56 -12.61
C LEU A 32 -10.59 -22.55 -13.50
N TYR A 33 -9.99 -21.54 -12.91
CA TYR A 33 -9.25 -20.54 -13.66
C TYR A 33 -8.16 -19.90 -12.78
N PRO A 34 -7.00 -19.55 -13.36
CA PRO A 34 -5.98 -18.81 -12.63
C PRO A 34 -6.53 -17.43 -12.27
N HIS A 35 -6.28 -17.01 -11.04
CA HIS A 35 -6.55 -15.66 -10.56
C HIS A 35 -5.23 -14.96 -10.30
N GLU A 36 -5.10 -13.77 -10.88
CA GLU A 36 -4.00 -12.86 -10.62
C GLU A 36 -4.50 -11.71 -9.77
N LYS A 37 -3.89 -11.53 -8.60
CA LYS A 37 -4.08 -10.39 -7.71
C LYS A 37 -2.73 -9.70 -7.50
N LEU A 38 -2.78 -8.50 -6.90
CA LEU A 38 -1.55 -7.84 -6.47
C LEU A 38 -0.86 -8.74 -5.44
N ASN A 39 0.42 -9.02 -5.66
CA ASN A 39 1.29 -9.84 -4.82
C ASN A 39 0.90 -11.33 -4.67
N GLU A 40 -0.15 -11.81 -5.36
CA GLU A 40 -0.61 -13.20 -5.22
C GLU A 40 -1.18 -13.73 -6.55
N SER A 41 -0.86 -14.98 -6.88
CA SER A 41 -1.53 -15.74 -7.92
C SER A 41 -1.96 -17.09 -7.36
N TYR A 42 -3.18 -17.52 -7.65
CA TYR A 42 -3.71 -18.80 -7.20
C TYR A 42 -4.67 -19.42 -8.22
N LEU A 43 -4.88 -20.73 -8.13
CA LEU A 43 -5.93 -21.40 -8.88
C LEU A 43 -7.26 -21.21 -8.15
N GLY A 44 -8.18 -20.47 -8.76
CA GLY A 44 -9.50 -20.25 -8.23
C GLY A 44 -10.48 -21.33 -8.70
N MET A 45 -11.43 -21.67 -7.83
CA MET A 45 -12.59 -22.48 -8.19
C MET A 45 -13.88 -21.72 -7.89
N THR A 46 -14.82 -21.76 -8.82
CA THR A 46 -16.21 -21.33 -8.58
C THR A 46 -17.16 -22.49 -8.79
N VAL A 47 -18.17 -22.57 -7.92
CA VAL A 47 -19.28 -23.53 -8.05
C VAL A 47 -20.56 -22.72 -8.16
N ARG A 48 -21.24 -22.83 -9.30
CA ARG A 48 -22.41 -21.99 -9.64
C ARG A 48 -23.60 -22.87 -10.01
N ASN A 49 -24.71 -22.72 -9.30
CA ASN A 49 -25.97 -23.34 -9.70
C ASN A 49 -26.66 -22.53 -10.83
N GLU A 50 -27.70 -23.09 -11.46
CA GLU A 50 -28.39 -22.49 -12.62
C GLU A 50 -29.04 -21.12 -12.32
N ASN A 51 -29.29 -20.82 -11.04
CA ASN A 51 -29.98 -19.61 -10.60
C ASN A 51 -29.03 -18.49 -10.13
N GLN A 52 -27.71 -18.75 -10.12
CA GLN A 52 -26.70 -17.80 -9.66
C GLN A 52 -25.98 -17.15 -10.83
N ASN A 53 -25.89 -15.81 -10.82
CA ASN A 53 -25.04 -15.05 -11.73
C ASN A 53 -23.67 -14.72 -11.13
N ILE A 54 -23.56 -14.74 -9.80
CA ILE A 54 -22.35 -14.42 -9.04
C ILE A 54 -22.10 -15.59 -8.10
N SER A 55 -20.85 -16.06 -8.05
CA SER A 55 -20.41 -17.14 -7.17
C SER A 55 -19.08 -16.74 -6.52
N PRO A 56 -18.88 -17.02 -5.22
CA PRO A 56 -17.62 -16.78 -4.56
C PRO A 56 -16.51 -17.63 -5.18
N THR A 57 -15.29 -17.09 -5.19
CA THR A 57 -14.11 -17.80 -5.68
C THR A 57 -13.35 -18.42 -4.51
N ILE A 58 -13.14 -19.73 -4.56
CA ILE A 58 -12.33 -20.50 -3.62
C ILE A 58 -10.87 -20.43 -4.05
N ASN A 59 -9.96 -20.01 -3.15
CA ASN A 59 -8.51 -20.10 -3.36
C ASN A 59 -8.02 -21.53 -3.05
N LEU A 60 -7.82 -22.35 -4.09
CA LEU A 60 -7.40 -23.75 -3.92
C LEU A 60 -5.99 -23.87 -3.34
N ASN A 61 -5.10 -22.92 -3.62
CA ASN A 61 -3.73 -22.93 -3.10
C ASN A 61 -3.73 -22.79 -1.57
N MET A 62 -4.55 -21.89 -1.02
CA MET A 62 -4.68 -21.68 0.42
C MET A 62 -5.13 -22.97 1.13
N PHE A 63 -6.19 -23.61 0.66
CA PHE A 63 -6.70 -24.84 1.26
C PHE A 63 -5.73 -26.01 1.10
N TYR A 64 -5.02 -26.09 -0.02
CA TYR A 64 -3.97 -27.08 -0.22
C TYR A 64 -2.82 -26.91 0.78
N GLU A 65 -2.40 -25.67 1.03
CA GLU A 65 -1.36 -25.36 2.02
C GLU A 65 -1.78 -25.76 3.43
N GLN A 66 -3.03 -25.49 3.82
CA GLN A 66 -3.57 -25.92 5.11
C GLN A 66 -3.55 -27.45 5.28
N LEU A 67 -3.89 -28.18 4.21
CA LEU A 67 -3.80 -29.64 4.17
C LEU A 67 -2.35 -30.13 4.29
N GLN A 68 -1.40 -29.50 3.58
CA GLN A 68 0.02 -29.85 3.64
C GLN A 68 0.62 -29.60 5.03
N ARG A 69 0.22 -28.51 5.68
CA ARG A 69 0.62 -28.17 7.06
C ARG A 69 -0.05 -29.06 8.11
N GLY A 70 -1.01 -29.90 7.71
CA GLY A 70 -1.75 -30.78 8.61
C GLY A 70 -2.67 -30.04 9.57
N GLN A 71 -3.06 -28.80 9.25
CA GLN A 71 -4.01 -28.02 10.05
C GLN A 71 -5.42 -28.61 9.97
N PHE A 72 -5.79 -29.09 8.79
CA PHE A 72 -7.07 -29.74 8.51
C PHE A 72 -6.85 -31.00 7.68
N ASN A 73 -7.76 -31.97 7.81
CA ASN A 73 -7.85 -33.11 6.91
C ASN A 73 -8.68 -32.77 5.66
N LEU A 74 -8.70 -33.67 4.69
CA LEU A 74 -9.38 -33.43 3.41
C LEU A 74 -10.89 -33.17 3.60
N ASP A 75 -11.60 -33.94 4.42
CA ASP A 75 -13.03 -33.75 4.66
C ASP A 75 -13.32 -32.37 5.27
N GLN A 76 -12.52 -31.93 6.24
CA GLN A 76 -12.65 -30.61 6.85
C GLN A 76 -12.39 -29.48 5.85
N ILE A 77 -11.44 -29.67 4.92
CA ILE A 77 -11.17 -28.72 3.84
C ILE A 77 -12.38 -28.64 2.89
N MET A 78 -12.96 -29.79 2.53
CA MET A 78 -14.14 -29.85 1.66
C MET A 78 -15.36 -29.18 2.31
N GLU A 79 -15.59 -29.39 3.61
CA GLU A 79 -16.63 -28.72 4.38
C GLU A 79 -16.46 -27.20 4.37
N GLN A 80 -15.25 -26.70 4.64
CA GLN A 80 -14.96 -25.25 4.59
C GLN A 80 -15.15 -24.66 3.18
N MET A 81 -14.73 -25.38 2.14
CA MET A 81 -14.98 -24.95 0.76
C MET A 81 -16.48 -24.90 0.46
N ALA A 82 -17.25 -25.89 0.92
CA ALA A 82 -18.70 -25.91 0.73
C ALA A 82 -19.40 -24.77 1.47
N GLU A 83 -18.93 -24.38 2.65
CA GLU A 83 -19.39 -23.17 3.35
C GLU A 83 -19.13 -21.92 2.51
N VAL A 84 -17.95 -21.80 1.90
CA VAL A 84 -17.61 -20.68 1.00
C VAL A 84 -18.56 -20.65 -0.20
N VAL A 85 -18.83 -21.78 -0.87
CA VAL A 85 -19.78 -21.83 -2.01
C VAL A 85 -21.17 -21.35 -1.60
N GLN A 86 -21.62 -21.75 -0.41
CA GLN A 86 -22.94 -21.45 0.12
C GLN A 86 -23.06 -20.03 0.71
N MET A 87 -21.94 -19.29 0.81
CA MET A 87 -22.00 -17.88 1.17
C MET A 87 -22.91 -17.18 0.16
N THR A 88 -24.03 -16.66 0.67
CA THR A 88 -24.96 -15.90 -0.15
C THR A 88 -24.17 -14.75 -0.77
N PRO A 89 -24.15 -14.62 -2.11
CA PRO A 89 -23.54 -13.46 -2.73
C PRO A 89 -24.20 -12.25 -2.09
N MET A 90 -23.41 -11.37 -1.47
CA MET A 90 -23.92 -10.08 -1.06
C MET A 90 -24.73 -9.50 -2.22
N SER A 91 -25.82 -8.79 -1.93
CA SER A 91 -26.50 -8.00 -2.94
C SER A 91 -25.55 -6.90 -3.40
N VAL A 92 -24.63 -7.22 -4.30
CA VAL A 92 -23.64 -6.28 -4.81
C VAL A 92 -24.39 -5.35 -5.76
N HIS A 93 -24.35 -4.06 -5.45
CA HIS A 93 -24.97 -3.07 -6.30
C HIS A 93 -24.18 -2.98 -7.61
N MET A 94 -24.72 -3.53 -8.70
CA MET A 94 -24.04 -3.60 -10.00
C MET A 94 -23.60 -2.24 -10.55
N GLY A 95 -24.21 -1.14 -10.08
CA GLY A 95 -23.76 0.22 -10.36
C GLY A 95 -22.29 0.47 -9.97
N LEU A 96 -21.74 -0.24 -8.98
CA LEU A 96 -20.31 -0.18 -8.62
C LEU A 96 -19.37 -0.50 -9.77
N PHE A 97 -19.83 -1.30 -10.74
CA PHE A 97 -19.00 -1.76 -11.87
C PHE A 97 -19.36 -1.11 -13.20
N THR A 98 -20.51 -0.46 -13.28
CA THR A 98 -21.10 0.00 -14.55
C THR A 98 -21.44 1.48 -14.58
N ASP A 99 -21.63 2.11 -13.42
CA ASP A 99 -21.99 3.53 -13.28
C ASP A 99 -20.87 4.27 -12.55
N TYR A 100 -20.10 5.07 -13.29
CA TYR A 100 -18.98 5.81 -12.70
C TYR A 100 -19.43 6.84 -11.67
N ASP A 101 -20.59 7.48 -11.84
CA ASP A 101 -21.07 8.49 -10.90
C ASP A 101 -21.37 7.87 -9.53
N PHE A 102 -21.78 6.61 -9.51
CA PHE A 102 -21.91 5.83 -8.28
C PHE A 102 -20.55 5.30 -7.79
N ALA A 103 -19.76 4.72 -8.68
CA ALA A 103 -18.50 4.06 -8.35
C ALA A 103 -17.45 5.02 -7.79
N LYS A 104 -17.39 6.28 -8.26
CA LYS A 104 -16.40 7.28 -7.81
C LYS A 104 -16.45 7.58 -6.32
N HIS A 105 -17.62 7.42 -5.70
CA HIS A 105 -17.77 7.57 -4.25
C HIS A 105 -17.31 6.34 -3.45
N ASN A 106 -16.94 5.27 -4.13
CA ASN A 106 -16.45 4.03 -3.52
C ASN A 106 -15.03 3.69 -3.99
N LEU A 107 -14.38 4.59 -4.74
CA LEU A 107 -13.00 4.41 -5.15
C LEU A 107 -12.05 4.60 -3.96
N PHE A 108 -10.96 3.86 -3.94
CA PHE A 108 -9.86 4.08 -3.02
C PHE A 108 -8.55 3.59 -3.64
N ILE A 109 -7.44 4.05 -3.07
CA ILE A 109 -6.11 3.66 -3.50
C ILE A 109 -5.53 2.50 -2.66
N ARG A 110 -4.74 1.65 -3.31
CA ARG A 110 -3.82 0.70 -2.67
C ARG A 110 -2.41 0.89 -3.22
N VAL A 111 -1.41 0.50 -2.45
CA VAL A 111 0.01 0.61 -2.84
C VAL A 111 0.62 -0.78 -2.89
N SER A 112 1.45 -1.00 -3.90
CA SER A 112 2.16 -2.27 -4.10
C SER A 112 3.55 -2.01 -4.69
N ASP A 113 4.43 -3.01 -4.65
CA ASP A 113 5.68 -2.95 -5.39
C ASP A 113 5.41 -2.98 -6.90
N ALA A 114 5.95 -2.00 -7.64
CA ALA A 114 5.70 -1.88 -9.07
C ALA A 114 6.41 -2.97 -9.89
N ASP A 115 7.60 -3.38 -9.48
CA ASP A 115 8.42 -4.31 -10.25
C ASP A 115 7.91 -5.76 -10.08
N ARG A 116 7.56 -6.14 -8.85
CA ARG A 116 6.96 -7.44 -8.54
C ARG A 116 5.59 -7.65 -9.19
N ASN A 117 4.84 -6.56 -9.44
CA ASN A 117 3.50 -6.62 -10.02
C ASN A 117 3.46 -6.20 -11.50
N GLN A 118 4.59 -6.13 -12.20
CA GLN A 118 4.67 -5.57 -13.55
C GLN A 118 3.68 -6.22 -14.55
N GLU A 119 3.49 -7.54 -14.47
CA GLU A 119 2.56 -8.28 -15.33
C GLU A 119 1.11 -7.83 -15.12
N MET A 120 0.63 -7.86 -13.87
CA MET A 120 -0.72 -7.38 -13.53
C MET A 120 -0.90 -5.89 -13.85
N LEU A 121 0.11 -5.06 -13.54
CA LEU A 121 0.10 -3.61 -13.78
C LEU A 121 0.02 -3.24 -15.26
N SER A 122 0.39 -4.14 -16.18
CA SER A 122 0.20 -3.92 -17.61
C SER A 122 -1.28 -3.86 -18.03
N ASN A 123 -2.17 -4.45 -17.22
CA ASN A 123 -3.60 -4.58 -17.51
C ASN A 123 -4.49 -3.67 -16.65
N VAL A 124 -3.92 -2.88 -15.74
CA VAL A 124 -4.67 -2.00 -14.84
C VAL A 124 -4.12 -0.57 -14.83
N PRO A 125 -4.98 0.46 -14.78
CA PRO A 125 -4.56 1.84 -14.56
C PRO A 125 -3.86 2.02 -13.21
N HIS A 126 -2.70 2.69 -13.22
CA HIS A 126 -1.91 2.95 -12.02
C HIS A 126 -1.05 4.23 -12.14
N THR A 127 -0.69 4.79 -10.99
CA THR A 127 0.32 5.86 -10.86
C THR A 127 1.59 5.24 -10.27
N ARG A 128 2.72 5.40 -10.95
CA ARG A 128 4.03 4.97 -10.42
C ARG A 128 4.65 6.09 -9.60
N VAL A 129 5.15 5.76 -8.40
CA VAL A 129 5.90 6.66 -7.53
C VAL A 129 7.14 5.91 -7.07
N GLU A 130 8.33 6.31 -7.52
CA GLU A 130 9.55 5.51 -7.35
C GLU A 130 9.35 4.06 -7.85
N ASN A 131 9.67 3.05 -7.05
CA ASN A 131 9.37 1.63 -7.32
C ASN A 131 8.02 1.18 -6.76
N LEU A 132 7.14 2.09 -6.34
CA LEU A 132 5.78 1.78 -5.89
C LEU A 132 4.77 2.04 -7.00
N ALA A 133 3.67 1.30 -6.95
CA ALA A 133 2.50 1.48 -7.80
C ALA A 133 1.26 1.74 -6.95
N ILE A 134 0.61 2.88 -7.21
CA ILE A 134 -0.70 3.23 -6.68
C ILE A 134 -1.76 2.71 -7.67
N THR A 135 -2.60 1.80 -7.20
CA THR A 135 -3.70 1.19 -7.97
C THR A 135 -5.05 1.64 -7.42
N TYR A 136 -6.09 1.56 -8.25
CA TYR A 136 -7.43 2.07 -7.91
C TYR A 136 -8.41 0.91 -7.76
N HIS A 137 -9.19 0.94 -6.69
CA HIS A 137 -10.10 -0.13 -6.30
C HIS A 137 -11.47 0.44 -5.99
N VAL A 138 -12.52 -0.31 -6.31
CA VAL A 138 -13.89 -0.02 -5.88
C VAL A 138 -14.21 -0.85 -4.65
N LEU A 139 -14.59 -0.19 -3.58
CA LEU A 139 -15.08 -0.82 -2.36
C LEU A 139 -16.46 -1.44 -2.60
N ILE A 140 -16.61 -2.71 -2.25
CA ILE A 140 -17.88 -3.43 -2.28
C ILE A 140 -18.45 -3.49 -0.85
N GLU A 141 -17.62 -3.93 0.09
CA GLU A 141 -17.95 -3.99 1.51
C GLU A 141 -16.67 -3.89 2.36
N SER A 142 -16.77 -3.35 3.56
CA SER A 142 -15.73 -3.44 4.59
C SER A 142 -16.36 -3.74 5.95
N GLY A 143 -15.76 -4.62 6.74
CA GLY A 143 -16.23 -4.94 8.08
C GLY A 143 -15.25 -5.82 8.85
N ALA A 144 -15.73 -6.48 9.92
CA ALA A 144 -14.90 -7.34 10.77
C ALA A 144 -14.26 -8.54 10.00
N GLY A 145 -14.82 -8.92 8.84
CA GLY A 145 -14.30 -9.95 7.96
C GLY A 145 -13.27 -9.47 6.92
N GLY A 146 -12.87 -8.20 6.95
CA GLY A 146 -11.91 -7.60 6.01
C GLY A 146 -12.55 -6.68 4.96
N ILE A 147 -11.79 -6.40 3.89
CA ILE A 147 -12.17 -5.49 2.81
C ILE A 147 -12.50 -6.27 1.54
N ALA A 148 -13.78 -6.28 1.14
CA ALA A 148 -14.22 -6.77 -0.15
C ALA A 148 -14.14 -5.64 -1.18
N SER A 149 -13.28 -5.79 -2.18
CA SER A 149 -13.06 -4.78 -3.21
C SER A 149 -12.71 -5.39 -4.55
N SER A 150 -12.85 -4.59 -5.61
CA SER A 150 -12.47 -4.95 -6.97
C SER A 150 -11.48 -3.94 -7.54
N ILE A 151 -10.39 -4.42 -8.14
CA ILE A 151 -9.45 -3.54 -8.84
C ILE A 151 -10.09 -3.01 -10.12
N VAL A 152 -9.96 -1.71 -10.37
CA VAL A 152 -10.39 -1.12 -11.63
C VAL A 152 -9.36 -1.51 -12.69
N ASN A 153 -9.74 -2.37 -13.64
CA ASN A 153 -8.90 -2.74 -14.78
C ASN A 153 -9.12 -1.81 -15.99
N ASN A 154 -8.33 -1.99 -17.04
CA ASN A 154 -8.41 -1.16 -18.23
C ASN A 154 -9.79 -1.20 -18.93
N ASP A 155 -10.50 -2.32 -18.89
CA ASP A 155 -11.81 -2.45 -19.53
C ASP A 155 -12.92 -1.81 -18.70
N MET A 156 -12.85 -1.92 -17.38
CA MET A 156 -13.73 -1.21 -16.45
C MET A 156 -13.54 0.31 -16.56
N MET A 157 -12.30 0.78 -16.66
CA MET A 157 -12.02 2.21 -16.90
C MET A 157 -12.59 2.71 -18.24
N LYS A 158 -12.46 1.91 -19.32
CA LYS A 158 -13.09 2.23 -20.62
C LYS A 158 -14.62 2.26 -20.51
N LEU A 159 -15.22 1.32 -19.79
CA LEU A 159 -16.66 1.26 -19.55
C LEU A 159 -17.16 2.49 -18.79
N PHE A 160 -16.42 2.91 -17.76
CA PHE A 160 -16.67 4.15 -17.03
C PHE A 160 -16.51 5.41 -17.88
N GLY A 161 -15.76 5.34 -18.98
CA GLY A 161 -15.54 6.48 -19.87
C GLY A 161 -14.66 7.57 -19.25
N VAL A 162 -13.77 7.22 -18.32
CA VAL A 162 -12.89 8.16 -17.61
C VAL A 162 -11.43 7.98 -17.95
N SER A 163 -10.64 9.04 -17.79
CA SER A 163 -9.19 8.95 -17.89
C SER A 163 -8.57 8.38 -16.62
N LYS A 164 -7.33 7.91 -16.73
CA LYS A 164 -6.51 7.48 -15.60
C LYS A 164 -6.32 8.61 -14.59
N GLU A 165 -6.14 9.83 -15.06
CA GLU A 165 -5.93 11.02 -14.23
C GLU A 165 -7.17 11.34 -13.40
N GLN A 166 -8.36 11.26 -14.00
CA GLN A 166 -9.61 11.47 -13.28
C GLN A 166 -9.83 10.37 -12.24
N LEU A 167 -9.59 9.11 -12.61
CA LEU A 167 -9.68 7.96 -11.71
C LEU A 167 -8.73 8.09 -10.51
N HIS A 168 -7.50 8.56 -10.74
CA HIS A 168 -6.51 8.81 -9.70
C HIS A 168 -6.97 9.87 -8.71
N ILE A 169 -7.43 11.03 -9.21
CA ILE A 169 -7.89 12.15 -8.37
C ILE A 169 -9.11 11.74 -7.55
N ASP A 170 -10.09 11.08 -8.18
CA ASP A 170 -11.30 10.65 -7.49
C ASP A 170 -10.99 9.64 -6.39
N ALA A 171 -10.14 8.63 -6.68
CA ALA A 171 -9.71 7.65 -5.69
C ALA A 171 -8.95 8.28 -4.51
N LEU A 172 -8.05 9.23 -4.77
CA LEU A 172 -7.34 9.97 -3.72
C LEU A 172 -8.29 10.78 -2.83
N ASN A 173 -9.35 11.36 -3.41
CA ASN A 173 -10.32 12.18 -2.68
C ASN A 173 -11.28 11.34 -1.83
N SER A 174 -11.71 10.16 -2.30
CA SER A 174 -12.62 9.29 -1.55
C SER A 174 -11.90 8.41 -0.53
N SER A 175 -10.63 8.09 -0.74
CA SER A 175 -9.81 7.25 0.14
C SER A 175 -9.86 7.65 1.63
N PRO A 176 -9.58 8.92 2.02
CA PRO A 176 -9.60 9.32 3.43
C PRO A 176 -10.97 9.18 4.11
N ARG A 177 -12.07 9.23 3.33
CA ARG A 177 -13.42 9.04 3.87
C ARG A 177 -13.74 7.57 4.07
N LEU A 178 -13.35 6.71 3.12
CA LEU A 178 -13.60 5.27 3.19
C LEU A 178 -12.69 4.58 4.19
N PHE A 179 -11.43 5.00 4.23
CA PHE A 179 -10.38 4.49 5.11
C PHE A 179 -9.68 5.67 5.78
N PRO A 180 -10.28 6.20 6.87
CA PRO A 180 -9.69 7.29 7.64
C PRO A 180 -8.30 6.91 8.13
N ALA A 181 -7.38 7.87 8.04
CA ALA A 181 -6.00 7.69 8.45
C ALA A 181 -5.88 7.55 9.97
N HIS A 182 -4.99 6.66 10.40
CA HIS A 182 -4.56 6.49 11.77
C HIS A 182 -3.03 6.63 11.81
N ILE A 183 -2.56 7.75 12.36
CA ILE A 183 -1.14 8.10 12.41
C ILE A 183 -0.77 8.43 13.84
N ASP A 184 0.00 7.54 14.46
CA ASP A 184 0.37 7.64 15.87
C ASP A 184 1.79 7.13 16.11
N SER A 185 2.41 7.61 17.18
CA SER A 185 3.68 7.03 17.62
C SER A 185 3.47 5.59 18.09
N LEU A 186 4.43 4.71 17.80
CA LEU A 186 4.39 3.32 18.27
C LEU A 186 4.25 3.26 19.80
N ASN A 187 4.92 4.17 20.51
CA ASN A 187 4.80 4.30 21.96
C ASN A 187 3.35 4.55 22.40
N THR A 188 2.68 5.55 21.80
CA THR A 188 1.28 5.87 22.09
C THR A 188 0.36 4.67 21.81
N MET A 189 0.61 3.95 20.72
CA MET A 189 -0.16 2.75 20.39
C MET A 189 0.05 1.64 21.43
N MET A 190 1.30 1.37 21.82
CA MET A 190 1.63 0.39 22.86
C MET A 190 1.04 0.76 24.22
N GLU A 191 1.11 2.03 24.62
CA GLU A 191 0.49 2.52 25.85
C GLU A 191 -1.04 2.32 25.82
N ASN A 192 -1.69 2.64 24.69
CA ASN A 192 -3.12 2.45 24.54
C ASN A 192 -3.53 0.97 24.61
N MET A 193 -2.75 0.06 24.02
CA MET A 193 -2.98 -1.38 24.14
C MET A 193 -2.81 -1.86 25.57
N ALA A 194 -1.69 -1.51 26.24
CA ALA A 194 -1.44 -1.87 27.63
C ALA A 194 -2.55 -1.35 28.56
N ARG A 195 -3.02 -0.11 28.36
CA ARG A 195 -4.16 0.46 29.11
C ARG A 195 -5.43 -0.35 28.91
N ARG A 196 -5.76 -0.76 27.67
CA ARG A 196 -6.95 -1.58 27.38
C ARG A 196 -6.87 -2.93 28.08
N ASP A 197 -5.73 -3.61 28.00
CA ASP A 197 -5.53 -4.93 28.62
C ASP A 197 -5.60 -4.86 30.15
N MET A 198 -4.97 -3.85 30.76
CA MET A 198 -5.04 -3.64 32.21
C MET A 198 -6.47 -3.30 32.68
N ARG A 199 -7.21 -2.47 31.92
CA ARG A 199 -8.63 -2.21 32.20
C ARG A 199 -9.47 -3.48 32.10
N ALA A 200 -9.23 -4.30 31.08
CA ALA A 200 -9.91 -5.59 30.91
C ALA A 200 -9.58 -6.58 32.04
N ALA A 201 -8.36 -6.51 32.59
CA ALA A 201 -7.93 -7.26 33.77
C ALA A 201 -8.45 -6.69 35.11
N GLY A 202 -9.18 -5.56 35.10
CA GLY A 202 -9.77 -4.96 36.29
C GLY A 202 -8.81 -4.11 37.13
N VAL A 203 -7.67 -3.69 36.58
CA VAL A 203 -6.72 -2.80 37.27
C VAL A 203 -7.35 -1.40 37.44
N PRO A 204 -7.30 -0.80 38.64
CA PRO A 204 -7.81 0.55 38.87
C PRO A 204 -7.09 1.61 38.02
N GLU A 205 -7.81 2.59 37.48
CA GLU A 205 -7.26 3.61 36.57
C GLU A 205 -6.05 4.38 37.14
N GLN A 206 -6.02 4.62 38.46
CA GLN A 206 -4.90 5.29 39.13
C GLN A 206 -3.62 4.46 39.09
N GLU A 207 -3.73 3.13 39.17
CA GLU A 207 -2.61 2.20 39.12
C GLU A 207 -2.11 2.03 37.68
N ILE A 208 -3.02 1.96 36.70
CA ILE A 208 -2.69 1.99 35.28
C ILE A 208 -1.86 3.23 34.93
N GLU A 209 -2.28 4.40 35.40
CA GLU A 209 -1.56 5.65 35.12
C GLU A 209 -0.12 5.65 35.68
N MET A 210 0.08 5.10 36.88
CA MET A 210 1.42 4.95 37.46
C MET A 210 2.27 3.97 36.66
N MET A 211 1.72 2.81 36.29
CA MET A 211 2.43 1.77 35.53
C MET A 211 2.83 2.25 34.14
N ILE A 212 1.92 2.90 33.40
CA ILE A 212 2.22 3.45 32.07
C ILE A 212 3.29 4.52 32.16
N LYS A 213 3.21 5.40 33.17
CA LYS A 213 4.21 6.44 33.37
C LYS A 213 5.60 5.84 33.61
N GLU A 214 5.71 4.76 34.38
CA GLU A 214 6.98 4.04 34.57
C GLU A 214 7.46 3.40 33.25
N MET A 215 6.59 2.74 32.49
CA MET A 215 6.94 2.11 31.20
C MET A 215 7.43 3.13 30.15
N SER A 216 6.79 4.30 30.09
CA SER A 216 7.09 5.34 29.09
C SER A 216 8.49 5.96 29.23
N GLN A 217 9.13 5.85 30.40
CA GLN A 217 10.47 6.42 30.62
C GLN A 217 11.59 5.63 29.95
N ASP A 218 11.38 4.34 29.66
CA ASP A 218 12.41 3.45 29.12
C ASP A 218 12.24 3.15 27.61
N MET A 219 11.10 3.49 27.01
CA MET A 219 10.74 3.17 25.62
C MET A 219 10.69 4.46 24.78
N ALA A 220 11.83 5.04 24.43
CA ALA A 220 11.88 6.18 23.51
C ALA A 220 12.32 5.72 22.10
N VAL A 221 11.45 5.01 21.39
CA VAL A 221 11.67 4.76 19.96
C VAL A 221 10.90 5.82 19.18
N PRO A 222 11.56 6.71 18.41
CA PRO A 222 10.89 7.78 17.67
C PRO A 222 10.25 7.23 16.36
N LEU A 223 9.45 6.18 16.49
CA LEU A 223 8.80 5.50 15.38
C LEU A 223 7.32 5.91 15.34
N THR A 224 6.87 6.36 14.19
CA THR A 224 5.47 6.66 13.90
C THR A 224 4.92 5.64 12.93
N ILE A 225 3.75 5.10 13.24
CA ILE A 225 3.00 4.20 12.35
C ILE A 225 2.07 5.05 11.51
N VAL A 226 2.09 4.82 10.19
CA VAL A 226 1.17 5.42 9.22
C VAL A 226 0.31 4.29 8.66
N THR A 227 -0.95 4.25 9.07
CA THR A 227 -1.93 3.26 8.62
C THR A 227 -3.33 3.88 8.56
N ASN A 228 -4.38 3.08 8.37
CA ASN A 228 -5.77 3.49 8.47
C ASN A 228 -6.47 2.83 9.67
N GLU A 229 -7.67 3.31 10.02
CA GLU A 229 -8.47 2.81 11.15
C GLU A 229 -8.83 1.31 11.05
N GLN A 230 -8.74 0.71 9.86
CA GLN A 230 -8.96 -0.73 9.66
C GLN A 230 -7.67 -1.54 9.76
N THR A 231 -6.50 -0.89 9.85
CA THR A 231 -5.17 -1.51 9.82
C THR A 231 -4.96 -2.44 8.62
N MET A 232 -5.64 -2.16 7.50
CA MET A 232 -5.57 -2.97 6.28
C MET A 232 -5.33 -2.10 5.05
N ASP A 233 -4.33 -2.45 4.22
CA ASP A 233 -3.90 -1.64 3.08
C ASP A 233 -3.54 -0.18 3.45
N GLY A 234 -3.20 0.06 4.72
CA GLY A 234 -3.01 1.40 5.29
C GLY A 234 -1.74 2.11 4.85
N ALA A 235 -0.78 1.44 4.21
CA ALA A 235 0.38 2.10 3.62
C ALA A 235 -0.02 3.15 2.56
N ALA A 236 -1.23 3.02 1.99
CA ALA A 236 -1.81 4.00 1.07
C ALA A 236 -2.04 5.38 1.69
N VAL A 237 -2.19 5.46 3.01
CA VAL A 237 -2.43 6.72 3.75
C VAL A 237 -1.32 7.74 3.53
N LEU A 238 -0.07 7.28 3.36
CA LEU A 238 1.05 8.17 3.06
C LEU A 238 0.78 9.03 1.81
N PHE A 239 0.08 8.49 0.81
CA PHE A 239 -0.19 9.17 -0.46
C PHE A 239 -1.51 9.96 -0.46
N TYR A 240 -2.22 10.02 0.67
CA TYR A 240 -3.40 10.87 0.76
C TYR A 240 -3.01 12.34 0.61
N PRO A 241 -3.87 13.17 -0.02
CA PRO A 241 -3.54 14.57 -0.24
C PRO A 241 -3.15 15.30 1.06
N GLY A 242 -1.92 15.83 1.11
CA GLY A 242 -1.39 16.61 2.22
C GLY A 242 -0.85 15.80 3.42
N TYR A 243 -0.94 14.47 3.40
CA TYR A 243 -0.55 13.66 4.57
C TYR A 243 0.96 13.59 4.81
N MET A 244 1.79 13.62 3.76
CA MET A 244 3.25 13.71 3.94
C MET A 244 3.65 15.03 4.63
N ASP A 245 3.03 16.15 4.24
CA ASP A 245 3.25 17.45 4.88
C ASP A 245 2.78 17.42 6.35
N LEU A 246 1.60 16.84 6.62
CA LEU A 246 1.06 16.68 7.98
C LEU A 246 2.04 15.91 8.89
N ILE A 247 2.60 14.80 8.40
CA ILE A 247 3.59 14.00 9.15
C ILE A 247 4.84 14.84 9.40
N GLY A 248 5.33 15.57 8.39
CA GLY A 248 6.48 16.47 8.54
C GLY A 248 6.26 17.56 9.58
N GLU A 249 5.05 18.13 9.66
CA GLU A 249 4.66 19.10 10.70
C GLU A 249 4.64 18.48 12.10
N GLN A 250 4.13 17.25 12.23
CA GLN A 250 4.12 16.51 13.51
C GLN A 250 5.54 16.19 14.01
N LEU A 251 6.42 15.75 13.09
CA LEU A 251 7.81 15.40 13.39
C LEU A 251 8.74 16.62 13.43
N LYS A 252 8.26 17.79 12.96
CA LYS A 252 8.99 19.06 12.89
C LYS A 252 10.25 19.00 12.04
N GLY A 253 10.20 18.28 10.92
CA GLY A 253 11.32 18.18 10.00
C GLY A 253 11.17 17.05 8.98
N ASP A 254 12.25 16.84 8.24
CA ASP A 254 12.38 15.75 7.28
C ASP A 254 12.39 14.39 7.99
N TYR A 255 12.00 13.34 7.26
CA TYR A 255 11.85 12.02 7.84
C TYR A 255 12.08 10.89 6.83
N TYR A 256 12.51 9.75 7.35
CA TYR A 256 12.60 8.50 6.62
C TYR A 256 11.29 7.72 6.68
N ILE A 257 11.02 6.96 5.62
CA ILE A 257 9.84 6.13 5.47
C ILE A 257 10.30 4.70 5.15
N LEU A 258 9.81 3.75 5.94
CA LEU A 258 10.15 2.34 5.91
C LEU A 258 8.90 1.54 5.47
N PRO A 259 8.85 1.12 4.19
CA PRO A 259 7.70 0.50 3.54
C PRO A 259 7.73 -1.04 3.63
N SER A 260 7.78 -1.60 4.84
CA SER A 260 7.88 -3.05 4.99
C SER A 260 6.60 -3.79 4.57
N SER A 261 5.42 -3.21 4.85
CA SER A 261 4.10 -3.84 4.69
C SER A 261 3.17 -2.99 3.81
N VAL A 262 2.21 -3.63 3.13
CA VAL A 262 1.08 -2.93 2.47
C VAL A 262 0.07 -2.38 3.49
N HIS A 263 0.07 -2.92 4.72
CA HIS A 263 -0.89 -2.56 5.77
C HIS A 263 -0.48 -1.30 6.55
N GLU A 264 0.81 -0.99 6.63
CA GLU A 264 1.33 0.19 7.29
C GLU A 264 2.71 0.59 6.74
N MET A 265 3.04 1.87 6.90
CA MET A 265 4.42 2.35 6.77
C MET A 265 4.91 2.85 8.12
N LEU A 266 6.20 2.62 8.38
CA LEU A 266 6.87 3.19 9.54
C LEU A 266 7.61 4.45 9.14
N VAL A 267 7.59 5.45 10.01
CA VAL A 267 8.24 6.74 9.80
C VAL A 267 9.15 7.06 10.97
N LEU A 268 10.33 7.61 10.68
CA LEU A 268 11.33 8.03 11.66
C LEU A 268 11.84 9.44 11.30
N PRO A 269 11.95 10.38 12.25
CA PRO A 269 12.62 11.67 12.02
C PRO A 269 14.04 11.48 11.47
N ASP A 270 14.44 12.34 10.53
CA ASP A 270 15.83 12.42 10.07
C ASP A 270 16.64 13.36 11.00
N ASP A 271 16.97 12.85 12.19
CA ASP A 271 17.74 13.57 13.22
C ASP A 271 19.25 13.25 13.18
N GLY A 272 19.68 12.47 12.19
CA GLY A 272 21.05 11.98 12.05
C GLY A 272 21.42 10.81 12.98
N GLY A 273 20.46 10.27 13.74
CA GLY A 273 20.68 9.13 14.63
C GLY A 273 20.89 7.80 13.91
N MET A 274 20.34 7.64 12.71
CA MET A 274 20.53 6.48 11.83
C MET A 274 20.79 6.91 10.39
N THR A 275 21.63 6.15 9.71
CA THR A 275 21.88 6.34 8.28
C THR A 275 20.84 5.61 7.42
N SER A 276 20.64 6.09 6.19
CA SER A 276 19.77 5.42 5.21
C SER A 276 20.17 3.95 4.98
N HIS A 277 21.46 3.63 5.07
CA HIS A 277 22.00 2.29 4.92
C HIS A 277 21.59 1.36 6.05
N GLU A 278 21.68 1.83 7.31
CA GLU A 278 21.26 1.07 8.49
C GLU A 278 19.75 0.82 8.46
N LEU A 279 18.96 1.84 8.13
CA LEU A 279 17.50 1.72 7.98
C LEU A 279 17.14 0.72 6.88
N LYS A 280 17.86 0.74 5.74
CA LYS A 280 17.63 -0.21 4.65
C LYS A 280 17.94 -1.64 5.08
N ALA A 281 19.01 -1.85 5.84
CA ALA A 281 19.32 -3.17 6.39
C ALA A 281 18.21 -3.67 7.33
N MET A 282 17.62 -2.78 8.14
CA MET A 282 16.49 -3.12 9.01
C MET A 282 15.24 -3.51 8.20
N VAL A 283 14.87 -2.73 7.19
CA VAL A 283 13.73 -3.04 6.30
C VAL A 283 13.90 -4.40 5.65
N VAL A 284 15.07 -4.66 5.06
CA VAL A 284 15.36 -5.94 4.40
C VAL A 284 15.32 -7.12 5.39
N ALA A 285 15.81 -6.94 6.61
CA ALA A 285 15.76 -7.98 7.64
C ALA A 285 14.30 -8.32 8.00
N VAL A 286 13.50 -7.31 8.35
CA VAL A 286 12.07 -7.47 8.70
C VAL A 286 11.29 -8.11 7.56
N ASN A 287 11.50 -7.63 6.33
CA ASN A 287 10.81 -8.15 5.15
C ASN A 287 11.12 -9.63 4.85
N ASN A 288 12.27 -10.14 5.28
CA ASN A 288 12.69 -11.51 5.03
C ASN A 288 12.34 -12.47 6.17
N THR A 289 12.03 -11.97 7.37
CA THR A 289 11.75 -12.83 8.54
C THR A 289 10.34 -12.70 9.08
N GLU A 290 9.75 -11.50 9.07
CA GLU A 290 8.48 -11.22 9.77
C GLU A 290 7.30 -10.93 8.83
N VAL A 291 7.56 -10.54 7.57
CA VAL A 291 6.50 -10.12 6.65
C VAL A 291 6.18 -11.21 5.64
N GLN A 292 4.89 -11.50 5.43
CA GLN A 292 4.49 -12.47 4.42
C GLN A 292 4.84 -11.95 3.01
N PRO A 293 5.22 -12.84 2.06
CA PRO A 293 5.56 -12.42 0.69
C PRO A 293 4.46 -11.59 0.01
N ALA A 294 3.20 -11.90 0.27
CA ALA A 294 2.04 -11.19 -0.27
C ALA A 294 1.82 -9.78 0.33
N GLU A 295 2.32 -9.54 1.54
CA GLU A 295 2.15 -8.30 2.30
C GLU A 295 3.35 -7.37 2.17
N LYS A 296 4.52 -7.90 1.79
CA LYS A 296 5.77 -7.15 1.67
C LYS A 296 5.62 -5.99 0.69
N LEU A 297 5.96 -4.76 1.06
CA LEU A 297 5.78 -3.61 0.17
C LEU A 297 7.04 -3.20 -0.62
N ALA A 298 8.18 -2.93 0.01
CA ALA A 298 9.45 -2.69 -0.70
C ALA A 298 10.69 -2.95 0.19
N ASP A 299 11.81 -3.34 -0.44
CA ASP A 299 13.14 -3.46 0.18
C ASP A 299 13.96 -2.16 0.07
N GLU A 300 13.28 -1.03 0.16
CA GLU A 300 13.87 0.31 -0.01
C GLU A 300 13.52 1.19 1.18
N VAL A 301 14.28 2.27 1.37
CA VAL A 301 13.97 3.35 2.31
C VAL A 301 13.72 4.61 1.50
N TYR A 302 12.63 5.30 1.82
CA TYR A 302 12.33 6.59 1.23
C TYR A 302 12.62 7.72 2.22
N HIS A 303 12.70 8.92 1.69
CA HIS A 303 12.86 10.15 2.45
C HIS A 303 11.86 11.19 1.94
N TYR A 304 11.32 11.97 2.86
CA TYR A 304 10.50 13.13 2.53
C TYR A 304 11.20 14.42 2.97
N ASP A 305 11.58 15.23 1.99
CA ASP A 305 12.10 16.60 2.19
C ASP A 305 10.91 17.55 2.35
N THR A 306 10.64 17.97 3.59
CA THR A 306 9.50 18.83 3.94
C THR A 306 9.62 20.24 3.39
N ARG A 307 10.85 20.71 3.14
CA ARG A 307 11.10 22.04 2.58
C ARG A 307 10.77 22.08 1.10
N ASP A 308 11.29 21.12 0.35
CA ASP A 308 11.13 21.08 -1.10
C ASP A 308 9.89 20.27 -1.54
N LYS A 309 9.24 19.57 -0.59
CA LYS A 309 8.09 18.67 -0.77
C LYS A 309 8.36 17.54 -1.75
N ILE A 310 9.48 16.85 -1.53
CA ILE A 310 9.97 15.78 -2.41
C ILE A 310 9.95 14.46 -1.65
N PHE A 311 9.18 13.49 -2.17
CA PHE A 311 9.29 12.08 -1.83
C PHE A 311 10.22 11.40 -2.83
N GLU A 312 11.28 10.78 -2.33
CA GLU A 312 12.26 10.08 -3.16
C GLU A 312 12.93 8.94 -2.37
N LYS A 313 13.70 8.07 -3.04
CA LYS A 313 14.55 7.10 -2.33
C LYS A 313 15.57 7.84 -1.46
N ALA A 314 15.87 7.30 -0.29
CA ALA A 314 16.84 7.91 0.63
C ALA A 314 18.23 8.07 -0.01
N THR A 315 18.64 7.15 -0.89
CA THR A 315 19.89 7.28 -1.66
C THR A 315 19.86 8.45 -2.64
N ALA A 316 18.71 8.71 -3.29
CA ALA A 316 18.54 9.85 -4.19
C ALA A 316 18.56 11.17 -3.43
N PHE A 317 17.93 11.22 -2.26
CA PHE A 317 18.01 12.37 -1.34
C PHE A 317 19.48 12.70 -0.99
N GLU A 318 20.26 11.71 -0.56
CA GLU A 318 21.66 11.92 -0.22
C GLU A 318 22.49 12.45 -1.40
N GLU A 319 22.26 11.92 -2.61
CA GLU A 319 22.91 12.40 -3.83
C GLU A 319 22.53 13.85 -4.13
N ARG A 320 21.25 14.20 -3.98
CA ARG A 320 20.73 15.56 -4.16
C ARG A 320 21.33 16.54 -3.16
N GLN A 321 21.44 16.17 -1.88
CA GLN A 321 22.08 17.03 -0.86
C GLN A 321 23.59 17.19 -1.10
N LYS A 322 24.29 16.13 -1.49
CA LYS A 322 25.72 16.19 -1.87
C LYS A 322 25.95 17.13 -3.07
N ALA A 323 25.05 17.13 -4.06
CA ALA A 323 25.12 18.04 -5.20
C ALA A 323 24.89 19.50 -4.79
N LYS A 324 23.86 19.79 -3.99
CA LYS A 324 23.57 21.14 -3.46
C LYS A 324 24.72 21.71 -2.63
N GLY A 325 25.32 20.90 -1.76
CA GLY A 325 26.47 21.31 -0.94
C GLY A 325 27.72 21.63 -1.77
N LYS A 326 27.92 20.93 -2.90
CA LYS A 326 29.02 21.23 -3.85
C LYS A 326 28.79 22.55 -4.58
N GLU A 327 27.56 22.84 -5.01
CA GLU A 327 27.23 24.11 -5.68
C GLU A 327 27.39 25.31 -4.75
N GLN A 328 27.02 25.17 -3.47
CA GLN A 328 27.18 26.24 -2.46
C GLN A 328 28.63 26.48 -2.03
N THR A 329 29.54 25.52 -2.26
CA THR A 329 30.97 25.63 -1.88
C THR A 329 31.87 26.03 -3.05
N MET A 330 31.35 26.19 -4.27
CA MET A 330 32.10 26.80 -5.36
C MET A 330 32.22 28.31 -5.13
N PRO A 331 33.44 28.89 -5.03
CA PRO A 331 33.58 30.32 -4.84
C PRO A 331 33.03 31.07 -6.05
N ASP A 332 32.22 32.08 -5.78
CA ASP A 332 31.74 33.07 -6.74
C ASP A 332 32.87 33.42 -7.72
N LYS A 333 32.69 33.07 -9.00
CA LYS A 333 33.58 33.51 -10.06
C LYS A 333 33.45 35.03 -10.15
N LYS A 334 34.27 35.75 -9.37
CA LYS A 334 34.45 37.19 -9.50
C LYS A 334 34.66 37.52 -10.96
N GLU A 335 33.73 38.26 -11.54
CA GLU A 335 33.89 38.88 -12.85
C GLU A 335 35.21 39.67 -12.87
N PRO A 336 36.03 39.55 -13.93
CA PRO A 336 37.22 40.36 -14.04
C PRO A 336 36.81 41.80 -14.32
N ASN A 337 37.00 42.62 -13.30
CA ASN A 337 36.92 44.08 -13.28
C ASN A 337 37.57 44.71 -14.52
N LYS A 338 36.76 45.18 -15.50
CA LYS A 338 37.22 46.01 -16.60
C LYS A 338 37.29 47.46 -16.15
N SER A 339 38.43 47.86 -15.60
CA SER A 339 38.79 49.28 -15.43
C SER A 339 40.13 49.56 -16.11
N GLN A 340 40.09 50.06 -17.34
CA GLN A 340 41.12 50.95 -17.89
C GLN A 340 40.49 52.04 -18.77
N PRO A 341 40.97 53.30 -18.68
CA PRO A 341 40.38 54.45 -19.33
C PRO A 341 40.95 54.64 -20.74
N VAL A 342 40.09 54.77 -21.76
CA VAL A 342 40.54 55.08 -23.12
C VAL A 342 40.57 56.60 -23.34
N HIS A 343 41.78 57.07 -23.61
CA HIS A 343 42.14 58.41 -24.06
C HIS A 343 41.30 58.90 -25.25
N LYS A 344 40.79 60.14 -25.18
CA LYS A 344 40.27 60.90 -26.33
C LYS A 344 41.39 61.31 -27.29
N PRO A 345 41.15 61.26 -28.62
CA PRO A 345 41.79 62.19 -29.56
C PRO A 345 40.83 63.31 -29.98
N LYS A 346 41.40 64.51 -30.15
CA LYS A 346 40.76 65.74 -30.65
C LYS A 346 40.55 65.69 -32.19
N HIS A 347 39.48 66.35 -32.61
CA HIS A 347 39.11 66.90 -33.93
C HIS A 347 40.12 66.85 -35.11
N LYS A 348 39.56 66.60 -36.30
CA LYS A 348 39.64 67.52 -37.46
C LYS A 348 38.43 67.35 -38.40
N ALA A 349 38.01 68.47 -38.97
CA ALA A 349 36.84 68.69 -39.81
C ALA A 349 37.19 68.61 -41.33
N ASN A 350 36.13 68.67 -42.13
CA ASN A 350 36.04 68.82 -43.61
C ASN A 350 36.27 67.52 -44.38
N ASP A 351 35.57 67.19 -45.47
CA ASP A 351 34.86 68.02 -46.44
C ASP A 351 33.82 67.18 -47.24
N MET A 352 33.00 67.92 -47.99
CA MET A 352 31.84 67.64 -48.85
C MET A 352 31.73 66.38 -49.74
N SER A 353 30.47 66.23 -50.21
CA SER A 353 29.93 65.61 -51.45
C SER A 353 29.53 64.14 -51.33
N LEU A 354 28.35 63.69 -51.76
CA LEU A 354 27.22 64.26 -52.53
C LEU A 354 25.94 63.52 -52.11
#